data_AF-A0A9R1ND16-F1
#
_entry.id   AF-A0A9R1ND16-F1
#
_cell.length_a   1.000
_cell.length_b   1.000
_cell.length_c   1.000
_cell.angle_alpha   90.00
_cell.angle_beta   90.00
_cell.angle_gamma   90.00
#
_symmetry.space_group_name_H-M   'P 1'
#
loop_
_entity.id
_entity.type
_entity.pdbx_description
1 polymer ?
#
loop_
_entity_poly.entity_id
_entity_poly.type
_entity_poly.pdbx_seq_one_letter_code
_entity_poly.pdbx_strand_id
1 'polypeptide(L)'
;MEGFSFQPPAVRYPASVIIDKEAHFDDDKGKNATTAEAMTSTGHTVGVTFHLANPPAVSHFCVHGPRLKREDFEGVPEVVSAQKDLVLLRLALTFGPRIRSGTAGSPDRVLHEYFVYEARRGKAEDGESLIAAFLRTCSAFEEDRRVFSSKTGKWSSCERLELKRPPEINYHDMPRPTDKVIVLGGGEVGLVDLRRGIKICNVLDADPVFHFIPLPKAEFLHDNDNWDESQLIRDVVVCDGFIQLVEIERRFRQVLGVNNKKKSCKKMTSDFDKNTDIIYDSEILYRNYARPELIPVPDGWKIRTCYRHKYWDYWLKGHVVDVDGSFDYVPELLDGGAG
;
A
#
# COMPACT_ATOMS: atom_id res chain seq x y z
N MET A 1 11.76 -21.48 4.56
CA MET A 1 10.72 -21.22 3.55
C MET A 1 11.46 -21.19 2.23
N GLU A 2 11.57 -22.34 1.59
CA GLU A 2 12.04 -22.44 0.21
C GLU A 2 10.94 -21.82 -0.65
N GLY A 3 11.28 -20.88 -1.53
CA GLY A 3 10.29 -20.19 -2.32
C GLY A 3 9.90 -21.02 -3.54
N PHE A 4 8.60 -21.15 -3.78
CA PHE A 4 8.05 -21.97 -4.85
C PHE A 4 7.57 -21.10 -6.01
N SER A 5 7.81 -21.54 -7.24
CA SER A 5 7.33 -20.91 -8.46
C SER A 5 6.24 -21.75 -9.10
N PHE A 6 5.25 -21.09 -9.70
CA PHE A 6 4.22 -21.72 -10.52
C PHE A 6 4.68 -21.72 -11.98
N GLN A 7 4.72 -22.89 -12.60
CA GLN A 7 5.10 -23.04 -14.01
C GLN A 7 3.99 -23.73 -14.80
N PRO A 8 3.24 -23.00 -15.65
CA PRO A 8 2.25 -23.60 -16.53
C PRO A 8 2.90 -24.29 -17.76
N PRO A 9 2.19 -25.20 -18.44
CA PRO A 9 2.51 -25.64 -19.79
C PRO A 9 2.72 -24.47 -20.78
N ALA A 10 3.41 -24.71 -21.90
CA ALA A 10 3.64 -23.65 -22.90
C ALA A 10 2.32 -23.26 -23.62
N VAL A 11 1.82 -22.05 -23.34
CA VAL A 11 0.59 -21.49 -23.92
C VAL A 11 0.88 -20.17 -24.65
N ARG A 12 0.12 -19.87 -25.70
CA ARG A 12 0.09 -18.51 -26.27
C ARG A 12 -0.81 -17.62 -25.40
N TYR A 13 -0.19 -16.70 -24.68
CA TYR A 13 -0.90 -15.68 -23.91
C TYR A 13 -1.32 -14.51 -24.82
N PRO A 14 -2.45 -13.85 -24.53
CA PRO A 14 -2.81 -12.59 -25.17
C PRO A 14 -1.76 -11.50 -24.87
N ALA A 15 -1.73 -10.45 -25.70
CA ALA A 15 -0.74 -9.38 -25.58
C ALA A 15 -0.88 -8.56 -24.28
N SER A 16 -2.11 -8.43 -23.76
CA SER A 16 -2.41 -7.83 -22.46
C SER A 16 -3.72 -8.41 -21.92
N VAL A 17 -3.89 -8.32 -20.60
CA VAL A 17 -5.13 -8.69 -19.91
C VAL A 17 -5.46 -7.65 -18.84
N ILE A 18 -6.75 -7.47 -18.56
CA ILE A 18 -7.23 -6.87 -17.33
C ILE A 18 -7.53 -8.05 -16.40
N ILE A 19 -6.95 -8.06 -15.20
CA ILE A 19 -7.11 -9.18 -14.28
C ILE A 19 -7.83 -8.75 -13.00
N ASP A 20 -8.78 -9.58 -12.55
CA ASP A 20 -9.38 -9.44 -11.24
C ASP A 20 -8.32 -9.61 -10.15
N LYS A 21 -8.37 -8.75 -9.13
CA LYS A 21 -7.43 -8.77 -8.03
C LYS A 21 -7.63 -10.01 -7.16
N GLU A 22 -8.87 -10.47 -7.00
CA GLU A 22 -9.22 -11.55 -6.06
C GLU A 22 -9.41 -12.90 -6.78
N ALA A 23 -9.02 -13.98 -6.11
CA ALA A 23 -9.18 -15.33 -6.62
C ALA A 23 -10.61 -15.86 -6.47
N HIS A 24 -11.03 -16.69 -7.41
CA HIS A 24 -12.13 -17.64 -7.19
C HIS A 24 -11.61 -18.95 -6.60
N PHE A 25 -12.47 -19.66 -5.88
CA PHE A 25 -12.20 -21.02 -5.40
C PHE A 25 -12.89 -22.01 -6.33
N ASP A 26 -12.17 -23.02 -6.79
CA ASP A 26 -12.69 -24.04 -7.71
C ASP A 26 -12.23 -25.45 -7.29
N ASP A 27 -13.13 -26.42 -7.43
CA ASP A 27 -12.94 -27.83 -7.05
C ASP A 27 -12.16 -28.60 -8.15
N ASP A 28 -11.05 -28.04 -8.62
CA ASP A 28 -10.18 -28.59 -9.68
C ASP A 28 -10.85 -28.79 -11.07
N LYS A 29 -12.12 -28.39 -11.26
CA LYS A 29 -12.87 -28.60 -12.52
C LYS A 29 -12.53 -27.59 -13.62
N GLY A 30 -12.06 -26.40 -13.26
CA GLY A 30 -11.66 -25.34 -14.19
C GLY A 30 -10.22 -25.41 -14.69
N LYS A 31 -9.44 -26.46 -14.35
CA LYS A 31 -8.05 -26.59 -14.81
C LYS A 31 -7.95 -26.48 -16.33
N ASN A 32 -6.99 -25.69 -16.79
CA ASN A 32 -6.76 -25.43 -18.20
C ASN A 32 -5.26 -25.33 -18.50
N ALA A 33 -4.87 -24.93 -19.71
CA ALA A 33 -3.47 -24.91 -20.12
C ALA A 33 -2.59 -23.90 -19.32
N THR A 34 -3.20 -22.95 -18.61
CA THR A 34 -2.52 -21.98 -17.72
C THR A 34 -2.38 -22.50 -16.28
N THR A 35 -2.88 -23.70 -15.97
CA THR A 35 -2.78 -24.26 -14.63
C THR A 35 -1.32 -24.53 -14.28
N ALA A 36 -0.93 -24.10 -13.09
CA ALA A 36 0.36 -24.37 -12.50
C ALA A 36 0.17 -24.81 -11.04
N GLU A 37 1.02 -25.74 -10.58
CA GLU A 37 0.98 -26.25 -9.21
C GLU A 37 2.31 -25.99 -8.50
N ALA A 38 2.23 -25.70 -7.21
CA ALA A 38 3.34 -25.47 -6.31
C ALA A 38 3.02 -26.02 -4.94
N MET A 39 4.05 -26.29 -4.15
CA MET A 39 3.88 -26.72 -2.77
C MET A 39 3.95 -25.51 -1.85
N THR A 40 3.10 -25.46 -0.83
CA THR A 40 3.19 -24.47 0.25
C THR A 40 4.31 -24.84 1.20
N SER A 41 4.77 -23.91 2.03
CA SER A 41 5.74 -24.23 3.09
C SER A 41 5.17 -25.15 4.17
N THR A 42 3.85 -25.35 4.20
CA THR A 42 3.15 -26.31 5.07
C THR A 42 3.03 -27.71 4.44
N GLY A 43 3.52 -27.90 3.21
CA GLY A 43 3.51 -29.19 2.51
C GLY A 43 2.21 -29.49 1.75
N HIS A 44 1.28 -28.54 1.65
CA HIS A 44 0.05 -28.67 0.86
C HIS A 44 0.29 -28.20 -0.57
N THR A 45 -0.16 -28.97 -1.56
CA THR A 45 -0.16 -28.54 -2.96
C THR A 45 -1.26 -27.50 -3.17
N VAL A 46 -0.85 -26.34 -3.69
CA VAL A 46 -1.72 -25.31 -4.25
C VAL A 46 -1.59 -25.39 -5.75
N GLY A 47 -2.68 -25.22 -6.47
CA GLY A 47 -2.65 -24.88 -7.87
C GLY A 47 -3.37 -23.58 -8.17
N VAL A 48 -2.91 -22.92 -9.22
CA VAL A 48 -3.46 -21.66 -9.72
C VAL A 48 -3.75 -21.82 -11.20
N THR A 49 -4.93 -21.37 -11.62
CA THR A 49 -5.37 -21.40 -13.01
C THR A 49 -5.88 -20.02 -13.42
N PHE A 50 -5.43 -19.50 -14.56
CA PHE A 50 -5.92 -18.23 -15.12
C PHE A 50 -6.94 -18.50 -16.24
N HIS A 51 -8.07 -17.79 -16.17
CA HIS A 51 -9.10 -17.79 -17.20
C HIS A 51 -9.02 -16.46 -17.95
N LEU A 52 -8.27 -16.48 -19.05
CA LEU A 52 -7.91 -15.29 -19.80
C LEU A 52 -9.05 -14.87 -20.74
N ALA A 53 -9.35 -13.57 -20.73
CA ALA A 53 -10.29 -12.91 -21.62
C ALA A 53 -9.61 -11.72 -22.31
N ASN A 54 -10.02 -11.41 -23.54
CA ASN A 54 -9.49 -10.24 -24.24
C ASN A 54 -10.06 -8.95 -23.62
N PRO A 55 -9.22 -7.93 -23.33
CA PRO A 55 -9.70 -6.62 -22.92
C PRO A 55 -10.75 -6.07 -23.91
N PRO A 56 -11.83 -5.41 -23.44
CA PRO A 56 -12.02 -4.90 -22.08
C PRO A 56 -12.61 -5.92 -21.08
N ALA A 57 -12.86 -7.17 -21.48
CA ALA A 57 -13.35 -8.18 -20.55
C ALA A 57 -12.30 -8.49 -19.47
N VAL A 58 -12.77 -8.69 -18.24
CA VAL A 58 -11.91 -8.98 -17.08
C VAL A 58 -11.58 -10.47 -17.06
N SER A 59 -10.29 -10.78 -17.08
CA SER A 59 -9.77 -12.12 -16.80
C SER A 59 -9.83 -12.39 -15.30
N HIS A 60 -10.01 -13.64 -14.91
CA HIS A 60 -9.98 -14.04 -13.51
C HIS A 60 -9.03 -15.20 -13.29
N PHE A 61 -8.75 -15.52 -12.03
CA PHE A 61 -7.94 -16.68 -11.68
C PHE A 61 -8.58 -17.47 -10.54
N CYS A 62 -8.30 -18.76 -10.52
CA CYS A 62 -8.81 -19.69 -9.54
C CYS A 62 -7.66 -20.27 -8.73
N VAL A 63 -7.85 -20.39 -7.42
CA VAL A 63 -6.99 -21.17 -6.53
C VAL A 63 -7.68 -22.49 -6.25
N HIS A 64 -6.93 -23.57 -6.39
CA HIS A 64 -7.41 -24.92 -6.20
C HIS A 64 -6.41 -25.74 -5.37
N GLY A 65 -6.89 -26.79 -4.71
CA GLY A 65 -6.04 -27.69 -3.95
C GLY A 65 -6.84 -28.82 -3.32
N PRO A 66 -6.35 -30.07 -3.39
CA PRO A 66 -7.12 -31.24 -2.94
C PRO A 66 -7.43 -31.25 -1.45
N ARG A 67 -6.76 -30.41 -0.66
CA ARG A 67 -6.90 -30.29 0.79
C ARG A 67 -7.06 -28.84 1.26
N LEU A 68 -7.36 -27.91 0.35
CA LEU A 68 -7.48 -26.49 0.66
C LEU A 68 -8.93 -26.06 0.47
N LYS A 69 -9.52 -25.50 1.53
CA LYS A 69 -10.87 -24.95 1.53
C LYS A 69 -10.84 -23.44 1.74
N ARG A 70 -11.95 -22.77 1.45
CA ARG A 70 -12.13 -21.33 1.70
C ARG A 70 -11.80 -20.96 3.15
N GLU A 71 -12.19 -21.80 4.11
CA GLU A 71 -11.95 -21.58 5.55
C GLU A 71 -10.46 -21.62 5.95
N ASP A 72 -9.60 -22.21 5.12
CA ASP A 72 -8.17 -22.33 5.39
C ASP A 72 -7.40 -21.03 5.07
N PHE A 73 -8.10 -19.99 4.59
CA PHE A 73 -7.54 -18.69 4.22
C PHE A 73 -8.14 -17.55 5.06
N GLU A 74 -7.30 -16.61 5.46
CA GLU A 74 -7.75 -15.31 5.95
C GLU A 74 -7.96 -14.37 4.76
N GLY A 75 -9.23 -14.18 4.39
CA GLY A 75 -9.60 -13.45 3.18
C GLY A 75 -9.45 -14.30 1.91
N VAL A 76 -9.34 -13.64 0.76
CA VAL A 76 -9.22 -14.28 -0.55
C VAL A 76 -7.77 -14.20 -1.02
N PRO A 77 -7.21 -15.27 -1.61
CA PRO A 77 -5.95 -15.14 -2.34
C PRO A 77 -6.03 -14.02 -3.37
N GLU A 78 -4.97 -13.23 -3.50
CA GLU A 78 -5.01 -12.02 -4.32
C GLU A 78 -3.75 -11.85 -5.18
N VAL A 79 -3.91 -11.15 -6.31
CA VAL A 79 -2.82 -10.56 -7.08
C VAL A 79 -2.32 -9.34 -6.31
N VAL A 80 -1.09 -9.41 -5.83
CA VAL A 80 -0.41 -8.29 -5.16
C VAL A 80 0.15 -7.32 -6.18
N SER A 81 0.72 -7.86 -7.25
CA SER A 81 1.33 -7.08 -8.32
C SER A 81 1.44 -7.92 -9.59
N ALA A 82 1.38 -7.25 -10.74
CA ALA A 82 1.63 -7.86 -12.04
C ALA A 82 2.56 -6.96 -12.85
N GLN A 83 3.60 -7.54 -13.43
CA GLN A 83 4.53 -6.82 -14.29
C GLN A 83 4.99 -7.72 -15.43
N LYS A 84 4.77 -7.26 -16.67
CA LYS A 84 5.03 -8.03 -17.90
C LYS A 84 4.31 -9.38 -17.85
N ASP A 85 5.05 -10.47 -17.78
CA ASP A 85 4.62 -11.86 -17.76
C ASP A 85 4.70 -12.50 -16.37
N LEU A 86 4.97 -11.70 -15.33
CA LEU A 86 5.04 -12.13 -13.94
C LEU A 86 3.82 -11.63 -13.16
N VAL A 87 3.23 -12.53 -12.37
CA VAL A 87 2.17 -12.22 -11.41
C VAL A 87 2.61 -12.67 -10.02
N LEU A 88 2.62 -11.75 -9.06
CA LEU A 88 2.86 -12.05 -7.65
C LEU A 88 1.53 -12.29 -6.94
N LEU A 89 1.36 -13.51 -6.43
CA LEU A 89 0.18 -13.96 -5.71
C LEU A 89 0.47 -14.04 -4.23
N ARG A 90 -0.50 -13.64 -3.40
CA ARG A 90 -0.48 -13.81 -1.95
C ARG A 90 -1.57 -14.75 -1.51
N LEU A 91 -1.18 -15.77 -0.73
CA LEU A 91 -2.07 -16.69 -0.05
C LEU A 91 -1.89 -16.51 1.46
N ALA A 92 -2.96 -16.15 2.16
CA ALA A 92 -2.95 -15.91 3.60
C ALA A 92 -3.52 -17.13 4.34
N LEU A 93 -2.68 -18.08 4.73
CA LEU A 93 -3.10 -19.37 5.31
C LEU A 93 -3.34 -19.27 6.81
N THR A 94 -4.42 -19.87 7.31
CA THR A 94 -4.80 -19.89 8.74
C THR A 94 -4.27 -21.12 9.49
N PHE A 95 -3.49 -21.97 8.81
CA PHE A 95 -2.89 -23.19 9.36
C PHE A 95 -1.39 -23.26 9.04
N GLY A 96 -0.63 -23.97 9.87
CA GLY A 96 0.82 -24.18 9.68
C GLY A 96 1.63 -24.14 10.98
N PRO A 97 2.88 -24.64 10.96
CA PRO A 97 3.68 -24.86 12.16
C PRO A 97 4.11 -23.57 12.90
N ARG A 98 3.89 -22.39 12.32
CA ARG A 98 4.28 -21.08 12.88
C ARG A 98 3.11 -20.27 13.43
N ILE A 99 1.89 -20.78 13.34
CA ILE A 99 0.69 -20.06 13.78
C ILE A 99 0.53 -20.26 15.28
N ARG A 100 0.69 -19.17 16.05
CA ARG A 100 0.49 -19.19 17.50
C ARG A 100 -0.99 -19.06 17.82
N SER A 101 -1.46 -19.71 18.88
CA SER A 101 -2.82 -19.52 19.43
C SER A 101 -2.93 -18.15 20.13
N GLY A 102 -2.90 -17.08 19.35
CA GLY A 102 -3.12 -15.71 19.83
C GLY A 102 -4.60 -15.30 19.75
N THR A 103 -4.91 -14.12 20.31
CA THR A 103 -6.21 -13.45 20.16
C THR A 103 -6.55 -13.19 18.68
N ALA A 104 -7.84 -13.14 18.33
CA ALA A 104 -8.29 -12.82 16.97
C ALA A 104 -7.70 -11.48 16.49
N GLY A 105 -7.15 -11.45 15.26
CA GLY A 105 -6.55 -10.26 14.65
C GLY A 105 -5.05 -10.05 14.90
N SER A 106 -4.33 -10.99 15.53
CA SER A 106 -2.87 -10.88 15.66
C SER A 106 -2.15 -11.31 14.37
N PRO A 107 -1.09 -10.59 13.95
CA PRO A 107 -0.33 -10.90 12.73
C PRO A 107 0.38 -12.28 12.77
N ASP A 108 0.51 -12.87 13.97
CA ASP A 108 1.09 -14.19 14.18
C ASP A 108 0.12 -15.35 13.92
N ARG A 109 -1.16 -15.07 13.61
CA ARG A 109 -2.15 -16.12 13.33
C ARG A 109 -2.20 -16.55 11.87
N VAL A 110 -1.58 -15.80 10.97
CA VAL A 110 -1.72 -16.02 9.53
C VAL A 110 -0.37 -16.12 8.86
N LEU A 111 -0.21 -17.20 8.10
CA LEU A 111 0.97 -17.46 7.32
C LEU A 111 0.76 -16.88 5.92
N HIS A 112 1.37 -15.73 5.64
CA HIS A 112 1.40 -15.19 4.29
C HIS A 112 2.45 -15.91 3.44
N GLU A 113 1.99 -16.60 2.41
CA GLU A 113 2.82 -17.20 1.38
C GLU A 113 2.72 -16.42 0.07
N TYR A 114 3.85 -16.25 -0.59
CA TYR A 114 3.96 -15.49 -1.82
C TYR A 114 4.48 -16.40 -2.93
N PHE A 115 3.78 -16.38 -4.06
CA PHE A 115 4.12 -17.19 -5.22
C PHE A 115 4.27 -16.30 -6.44
N VAL A 116 5.26 -16.61 -7.28
CA VAL A 116 5.41 -15.96 -8.59
C VAL A 116 4.89 -16.93 -9.64
N TYR A 117 3.90 -16.46 -10.41
CA TYR A 117 3.43 -17.12 -11.62
C TYR A 117 4.12 -16.49 -12.82
N GLU A 118 4.78 -17.32 -13.63
CA GLU A 118 5.49 -16.91 -14.83
C GLU A 118 4.75 -17.42 -16.07
N ALA A 119 4.15 -16.50 -16.83
CA ALA A 119 3.34 -16.85 -17.99
C ALA A 119 4.20 -17.35 -19.18
N ARG A 120 5.42 -16.85 -19.38
CA ARG A 120 6.24 -17.25 -20.55
C ARG A 120 7.20 -18.38 -20.24
N ARG A 121 7.34 -19.30 -21.20
CA ARG A 121 8.44 -20.29 -21.25
C ARG A 121 9.42 -19.92 -22.36
N GLY A 122 10.63 -19.52 -21.99
CA GLY A 122 11.74 -19.28 -22.90
C GLY A 122 12.91 -18.65 -22.16
N LYS A 123 14.16 -18.88 -22.58
CA LYS A 123 15.29 -18.07 -22.09
C LYS A 123 14.85 -16.62 -22.23
N ALA A 124 14.86 -15.86 -21.13
CA ALA A 124 14.64 -14.43 -21.17
C ALA A 124 15.48 -13.88 -22.32
N GLU A 125 14.83 -13.39 -23.38
CA GLU A 125 15.51 -12.58 -24.37
C GLU A 125 15.97 -11.32 -23.62
N ASP A 126 17.27 -11.31 -23.31
CA ASP A 126 18.04 -10.30 -22.58
C ASP A 126 17.30 -9.56 -21.45
N GLY A 127 17.26 -10.18 -20.26
CA GLY A 127 17.01 -9.45 -19.01
C GLY A 127 16.61 -10.32 -17.84
N GLU A 128 17.35 -10.24 -16.74
CA GLU A 128 16.89 -10.78 -15.45
C GLU A 128 15.78 -9.87 -14.89
N SER A 129 14.65 -10.45 -14.51
CA SER A 129 13.57 -9.74 -13.82
C SER A 129 13.63 -10.07 -12.33
N LEU A 130 13.54 -9.02 -11.51
CA LEU A 130 13.60 -9.13 -10.05
C LEU A 130 12.27 -8.69 -9.45
N ILE A 131 11.77 -9.46 -8.48
CA ILE A 131 10.60 -9.08 -7.67
C ILE A 131 11.06 -8.95 -6.22
N ALA A 132 10.94 -7.76 -5.65
CA ALA A 132 11.17 -7.55 -4.22
C ALA A 132 9.85 -7.65 -3.45
N ALA A 133 9.81 -8.52 -2.45
CA ALA A 133 8.71 -8.64 -1.50
C ALA A 133 9.16 -8.08 -0.15
N PHE A 134 8.35 -7.19 0.42
CA PHE A 134 8.52 -6.64 1.76
C PHE A 134 7.42 -7.22 2.65
N LEU A 135 7.82 -8.08 3.57
CA LEU A 135 6.95 -8.80 4.47
C LEU A 135 6.80 -7.99 5.75
N ARG A 136 5.55 -7.77 6.14
CA ARG A 136 5.21 -7.05 7.38
C ARG A 136 5.75 -7.82 8.59
N THR A 137 6.44 -7.11 9.46
CA THR A 137 6.83 -7.61 10.78
C THR A 137 5.88 -7.04 11.86
N CYS A 138 6.03 -7.49 13.10
CA CYS A 138 5.31 -6.91 14.25
C CYS A 138 5.78 -5.47 14.58
N SER A 139 6.86 -4.99 13.96
CA SER A 139 7.45 -3.67 14.18
C SER A 139 7.17 -2.75 13.00
N ALA A 140 6.82 -1.49 13.27
CA ALA A 140 6.68 -0.47 12.24
C ALA A 140 8.03 -0.03 11.64
N PHE A 141 9.15 -0.46 12.22
CA PHE A 141 10.50 -0.09 11.79
C PHE A 141 11.19 -1.16 10.96
N GLU A 142 10.64 -2.37 10.96
CA GLU A 142 11.29 -3.52 10.39
C GLU A 142 10.46 -4.09 9.25
N GLU A 143 11.15 -4.35 8.15
CA GLU A 143 10.60 -5.09 7.03
C GLU A 143 11.48 -6.29 6.74
N ASP A 144 10.86 -7.45 6.56
CA ASP A 144 11.55 -8.60 6.02
C ASP A 144 11.55 -8.51 4.50
N ARG A 145 12.72 -8.28 3.91
CA ARG A 145 12.88 -8.25 2.45
C ARG A 145 13.25 -9.62 1.92
N ARG A 146 12.66 -9.98 0.77
CA ARG A 146 13.14 -11.05 -0.11
C ARG A 146 13.10 -10.61 -1.56
N VAL A 147 14.06 -11.08 -2.36
CA VAL A 147 14.13 -10.80 -3.79
C VAL A 147 14.04 -12.10 -4.57
N PHE A 148 13.06 -12.21 -5.44
CA PHE A 148 12.95 -13.29 -6.41
C PHE A 148 13.72 -12.92 -7.67
N SER A 149 14.49 -13.87 -8.21
CA SER A 149 15.17 -13.74 -9.49
C SER A 149 14.54 -14.68 -10.51
N SER A 150 14.04 -14.13 -11.63
CA SER A 150 13.52 -14.94 -12.74
C SER A 150 14.60 -15.81 -13.37
N LYS A 151 15.87 -15.37 -13.33
CA LYS A 151 17.02 -16.13 -13.86
C LYS A 151 17.30 -17.40 -13.06
N THR A 152 17.16 -17.34 -11.75
CA THR A 152 17.41 -18.49 -10.86
C THR A 152 16.14 -19.25 -10.50
N GLY A 153 14.97 -18.63 -10.69
CA GLY A 153 13.68 -19.14 -10.23
C GLY A 153 13.59 -19.24 -8.70
N LYS A 154 14.43 -18.49 -7.97
CA LYS A 154 14.56 -18.62 -6.50
C LYS A 154 14.42 -17.28 -5.81
N TRP A 155 13.89 -17.35 -4.60
CA TRP A 155 13.90 -16.25 -3.64
C TRP A 155 15.23 -16.21 -2.90
N SER A 156 15.73 -15.00 -2.63
CA SER A 156 16.85 -14.77 -1.74
C SER A 156 16.53 -15.20 -0.30
N SER A 157 17.58 -15.33 0.50
CA SER A 157 17.43 -15.39 1.95
C SER A 157 16.64 -14.18 2.47
N CYS A 158 15.93 -14.39 3.57
CA CYS A 158 15.21 -13.33 4.27
C CYS A 158 16.22 -12.37 4.90
N GLU A 159 16.10 -11.10 4.61
CA GLU A 159 16.94 -10.05 5.15
C GLU A 159 16.07 -9.05 5.91
N ARG A 160 16.45 -8.74 7.17
CA ARG A 160 15.74 -7.81 8.04
C ARG A 160 16.25 -6.41 7.76
N LEU A 161 15.38 -5.55 7.25
CA LEU A 161 15.70 -4.14 7.02
C LEU A 161 15.12 -3.30 8.14
N GLU A 162 15.95 -2.42 8.69
CA GLU A 162 15.54 -1.50 9.75
C GLU A 162 15.55 -0.05 9.25
N LEU A 163 14.42 0.63 9.39
CA LEU A 163 14.37 2.08 9.30
C LEU A 163 14.79 2.66 10.66
N LYS A 164 16.00 3.23 10.72
CA LYS A 164 16.48 3.96 11.89
C LYS A 164 15.53 5.12 12.18
N ARG A 165 14.86 5.07 13.33
CA ARG A 165 14.00 6.17 13.80
C ARG A 165 14.88 7.33 14.26
N PRO A 166 14.77 8.53 13.65
CA PRO A 166 15.39 9.72 14.19
C PRO A 166 14.83 10.03 15.59
N PRO A 167 15.65 10.42 16.58
CA PRO A 167 15.21 10.69 17.95
C PRO A 167 14.02 11.65 18.04
N GLU A 168 13.96 12.61 17.13
CA GLU A 168 12.99 13.70 17.05
C GLU A 168 11.61 13.24 16.56
N ILE A 169 11.52 12.05 15.96
CA ILE A 169 10.27 11.53 15.38
C ILE A 169 9.61 10.57 16.37
N ASN A 170 8.34 10.83 16.69
CA ASN A 170 7.54 9.96 17.53
C ASN A 170 7.25 8.63 16.82
N TYR A 171 7.16 7.54 17.58
CA TYR A 171 6.78 6.21 17.09
C TYR A 171 5.52 6.23 16.21
N HIS A 172 4.49 7.00 16.58
CA HIS A 172 3.22 7.05 15.85
C HIS A 172 3.29 7.73 14.49
N ASP A 173 4.36 8.49 14.24
CA ASP A 173 4.57 9.27 13.04
C ASP A 173 5.42 8.53 11.99
N MET A 174 5.87 7.32 12.33
CA MET A 174 6.71 6.51 11.47
C MET A 174 5.86 5.68 10.52
N PRO A 175 6.20 5.65 9.21
CA PRO A 175 5.39 5.02 8.19
C PRO A 175 5.22 3.54 8.49
N ARG A 176 3.99 3.07 8.33
CA ARG A 176 3.59 1.68 8.51
C ARG A 176 3.39 1.04 7.13
N PRO A 177 3.52 -0.27 6.99
CA PRO A 177 3.32 -0.93 5.69
C PRO A 177 1.81 -0.97 5.39
N THR A 178 1.26 0.04 4.70
CA THR A 178 -0.21 0.22 4.68
C THR A 178 -0.88 0.52 3.36
N ASP A 179 -0.24 1.11 2.34
CA ASP A 179 -1.01 1.55 1.17
C ASP A 179 -0.55 0.94 -0.16
N LYS A 180 0.65 1.29 -0.62
CA LYS A 180 1.13 0.87 -1.96
C LYS A 180 2.64 0.90 -2.08
N VAL A 181 3.15 0.38 -3.19
CA VAL A 181 4.56 0.48 -3.58
C VAL A 181 4.67 1.35 -4.82
N ILE A 182 5.67 2.22 -4.86
CA ILE A 182 6.04 3.02 -6.04
C ILE A 182 7.46 2.67 -6.50
N VAL A 183 7.71 2.76 -7.80
CA VAL A 183 9.03 2.51 -8.39
C VAL A 183 9.66 3.85 -8.73
N LEU A 184 10.88 4.10 -8.23
CA LEU A 184 11.63 5.33 -8.48
C LEU A 184 12.68 5.18 -9.59
N GLY A 185 12.88 3.95 -10.09
CA GLY A 185 13.86 3.61 -11.11
C GLY A 185 15.20 3.16 -10.52
N GLY A 186 16.06 2.55 -11.33
CA GLY A 186 17.41 2.12 -10.92
C GLY A 186 17.47 1.06 -9.80
N GLY A 187 16.35 0.42 -9.46
CA GLY A 187 16.24 -0.51 -8.32
C GLY A 187 15.65 0.12 -7.06
N GLU A 188 15.42 1.43 -7.04
CA GLU A 188 14.79 2.11 -5.91
C GLU A 188 13.27 1.94 -5.91
N VAL A 189 12.75 1.55 -4.75
CA VAL A 189 11.32 1.36 -4.49
C VAL A 189 10.93 2.15 -3.24
N GLY A 190 9.70 2.66 -3.23
CA GLY A 190 9.11 3.37 -2.12
C GLY A 190 7.92 2.62 -1.55
N LEU A 191 7.98 2.23 -0.28
CA LEU A 191 6.83 1.73 0.48
C LEU A 191 6.05 2.95 1.00
N VAL A 192 4.83 3.13 0.51
CA VAL A 192 4.01 4.31 0.79
C VAL A 192 3.06 4.00 1.95
N ASP A 193 3.16 4.79 3.00
CA ASP A 193 2.11 5.05 3.98
C ASP A 193 1.58 6.44 3.66
N LEU A 194 0.43 6.53 3.00
CA LEU A 194 -0.11 7.82 2.58
C LEU A 194 -0.26 8.77 3.77
N ARG A 195 -0.48 8.27 5.00
CA ARG A 195 -0.68 9.08 6.24
C ARG A 195 0.60 9.69 6.77
N ARG A 196 1.73 9.01 6.60
CA ARG A 196 2.96 9.33 7.34
C ARG A 196 4.12 9.66 6.42
N GLY A 197 4.27 8.92 5.33
CA GLY A 197 5.36 9.12 4.40
C GLY A 197 5.77 7.86 3.64
N ILE A 198 6.97 7.92 3.07
CA ILE A 198 7.48 6.92 2.15
C ILE A 198 8.80 6.37 2.70
N LYS A 199 8.92 5.05 2.79
CA LYS A 199 10.21 4.37 3.02
C LYS A 199 10.83 4.02 1.68
N ILE A 200 11.93 4.67 1.32
CA ILE A 200 12.65 4.40 0.08
C ILE A 200 13.84 3.49 0.36
N CYS A 201 14.02 2.48 -0.46
CA CYS A 201 15.18 1.59 -0.42
C CYS A 201 15.56 1.17 -1.84
N ASN A 202 16.86 1.06 -2.12
CA ASN A 202 17.32 0.38 -3.31
C ASN A 202 17.39 -1.12 -3.05
N VAL A 203 16.56 -1.90 -3.77
CA VAL A 203 16.50 -3.35 -3.56
C VAL A 203 17.66 -4.10 -4.20
N LEU A 204 18.47 -3.42 -5.02
CA LEU A 204 19.62 -4.02 -5.69
C LEU A 204 20.93 -3.82 -4.94
N ASP A 205 20.93 -2.99 -3.90
CA ASP A 205 22.12 -2.79 -3.07
C ASP A 205 22.47 -4.06 -2.29
N ALA A 206 23.77 -4.29 -2.10
CA ALA A 206 24.28 -5.39 -1.30
C ALA A 206 23.95 -5.23 0.20
N ASP A 207 23.84 -3.98 0.67
CA ASP A 207 23.42 -3.59 2.02
C ASP A 207 22.30 -2.53 1.91
N PRO A 208 21.05 -2.95 1.64
CA PRO A 208 19.91 -2.05 1.47
C PRO A 208 19.59 -1.25 2.74
N VAL A 209 19.45 0.07 2.60
CA VAL A 209 19.06 0.96 3.71
C VAL A 209 17.76 1.70 3.39
N PHE A 210 16.88 1.80 4.38
CA PHE A 210 15.69 2.65 4.26
C PHE A 210 16.00 4.12 4.53
N HIS A 211 15.47 4.97 3.67
CA HIS A 211 15.39 6.41 3.83
C HIS A 211 13.93 6.82 3.98
N PHE A 212 13.64 7.75 4.89
CA PHE A 212 12.29 8.20 5.15
C PHE A 212 12.03 9.56 4.51
N ILE A 213 10.95 9.65 3.74
CA ILE A 213 10.39 10.91 3.23
C ILE A 213 9.05 11.16 3.93
N PRO A 214 8.91 12.19 4.77
CA PRO A 214 7.63 12.50 5.41
C PRO A 214 6.66 13.12 4.40
N LEU A 215 5.38 12.76 4.51
CA LEU A 215 4.30 13.40 3.74
C LEU A 215 3.64 14.51 4.57
N PRO A 216 3.24 15.64 3.96
CA PRO A 216 2.42 16.65 4.62
C PRO A 216 1.19 16.04 5.30
N LYS A 217 0.88 16.46 6.53
CA LYS A 217 -0.19 15.85 7.35
C LYS A 217 -1.56 16.38 6.95
N ALA A 218 -2.42 15.51 6.38
CA ALA A 218 -3.81 15.85 6.05
C ALA A 218 -4.63 16.19 7.31
N GLU A 219 -5.61 17.09 7.19
CA GLU A 219 -6.41 17.57 8.33
C GLU A 219 -7.32 16.51 8.97
N PHE A 220 -7.83 15.54 8.20
CA PHE A 220 -8.89 14.60 8.64
C PHE A 220 -8.39 13.21 9.00
N LEU A 221 -7.07 13.02 9.09
CA LEU A 221 -6.51 11.79 9.61
C LEU A 221 -6.25 11.99 11.09
N HIS A 222 -7.28 11.80 11.91
CA HIS A 222 -7.05 11.73 13.34
C HIS A 222 -6.09 10.58 13.65
N ASP A 223 -5.23 10.79 14.64
CA ASP A 223 -4.27 9.77 15.11
C ASP A 223 -4.98 8.46 15.58
N ASN A 224 -6.31 8.50 15.74
CA ASN A 224 -7.17 7.41 16.22
C ASN A 224 -8.17 6.84 15.18
N ASP A 225 -8.26 7.42 13.97
CA ASP A 225 -9.27 6.97 12.99
C ASP A 225 -8.84 5.69 12.26
N ASN A 226 -9.85 4.83 12.07
CA ASN A 226 -9.75 3.51 11.46
C ASN A 226 -9.00 3.55 10.12
N TRP A 227 -8.34 2.44 9.80
CA TRP A 227 -7.12 2.40 8.98
C TRP A 227 -7.27 2.57 7.46
N ASP A 228 -8.41 2.98 6.89
CA ASP A 228 -8.67 2.66 5.46
C ASP A 228 -9.04 3.80 4.49
N GLU A 229 -9.22 5.04 4.95
CA GLU A 229 -9.77 6.09 4.06
C GLU A 229 -8.72 6.96 3.33
N SER A 230 -7.41 6.73 3.57
CA SER A 230 -6.36 7.57 2.97
C SER A 230 -6.38 7.53 1.45
N GLN A 231 -6.60 6.35 0.88
CA GLN A 231 -6.53 6.12 -0.58
C GLN A 231 -7.70 6.78 -1.32
N LEU A 232 -8.78 7.12 -0.61
CA LEU A 232 -9.95 7.79 -1.19
C LEU A 232 -9.70 9.27 -1.49
N ILE A 233 -8.78 9.90 -0.74
CA ILE A 233 -8.60 11.35 -0.76
C ILE A 233 -7.20 11.76 -1.21
N ARG A 234 -6.26 10.83 -1.41
CA ARG A 234 -4.89 11.17 -1.80
C ARG A 234 -4.11 10.00 -2.36
N ASP A 235 -3.18 10.34 -3.23
CA ASP A 235 -2.28 9.37 -3.84
C ASP A 235 -0.88 9.97 -4.06
N VAL A 236 0.10 9.08 -4.15
CA VAL A 236 1.48 9.39 -4.51
C VAL A 236 1.86 8.61 -5.76
N VAL A 237 2.44 9.33 -6.72
CA VAL A 237 2.98 8.77 -7.97
C VAL A 237 4.39 9.30 -8.22
N VAL A 238 5.13 8.61 -9.08
CA VAL A 238 6.43 9.09 -9.57
C VAL A 238 6.26 9.46 -11.03
N CYS A 239 6.52 10.72 -11.36
CA CYS A 239 6.45 11.25 -12.71
C CYS A 239 7.72 12.06 -12.99
N ASP A 240 8.41 11.76 -14.10
CA ASP A 240 9.64 12.45 -14.53
C ASP A 240 10.72 12.55 -13.45
N GLY A 241 10.85 11.50 -12.61
CA GLY A 241 11.82 11.46 -11.51
C GLY A 241 11.41 12.23 -10.25
N PHE A 242 10.25 12.89 -10.27
CA PHE A 242 9.67 13.56 -9.11
C PHE A 242 8.58 12.72 -8.46
N ILE A 243 8.57 12.72 -7.14
CA ILE A 243 7.47 12.18 -6.35
C ILE A 243 6.39 13.26 -6.33
N GLN A 244 5.19 12.94 -6.81
CA GLN A 244 4.04 13.83 -6.81
C GLN A 244 2.99 13.30 -5.83
N LEU A 245 2.49 14.18 -4.98
CA LEU A 245 1.38 13.96 -4.06
C LEU A 245 0.19 14.74 -4.58
N VAL A 246 -0.95 14.08 -4.70
CA VAL A 246 -2.26 14.72 -4.92
C VAL A 246 -3.11 14.47 -3.69
N GLU A 247 -3.80 15.50 -3.21
CA GLU A 247 -4.66 15.40 -2.05
C GLU A 247 -5.92 16.25 -2.21
N ILE A 248 -7.06 15.63 -1.91
CA ILE A 248 -8.38 16.23 -1.82
C ILE A 248 -8.65 16.50 -0.34
N GLU A 249 -8.86 17.76 0.01
CA GLU A 249 -9.19 18.19 1.36
C GLU A 249 -10.58 18.82 1.37
N ARG A 250 -11.40 18.41 2.34
CA ARG A 250 -12.59 19.19 2.70
C ARG A 250 -12.11 20.48 3.34
N ARG A 251 -12.54 21.62 2.80
CA ARG A 251 -12.24 22.93 3.38
C ARG A 251 -13.18 23.14 4.56
N PHE A 252 -12.60 23.58 5.67
CA PHE A 252 -13.37 24.00 6.83
C PHE A 252 -12.97 25.41 7.22
N ARG A 253 -13.96 26.25 7.45
CA ARG A 253 -13.72 27.49 8.17
C ARG A 253 -13.56 27.17 9.65
N GLN A 254 -12.51 27.71 10.23
CA GLN A 254 -12.21 27.53 11.64
C GLN A 254 -12.98 28.57 12.44
N VAL A 255 -13.88 28.14 13.33
CA VAL A 255 -14.56 29.03 14.28
C VAL A 255 -13.93 28.85 15.65
N LEU A 256 -13.59 29.96 16.33
CA LEU A 256 -13.01 29.95 17.67
C LEU A 256 -13.89 29.13 18.63
N GLY A 257 -13.33 28.05 19.16
CA GLY A 257 -13.97 27.30 20.23
C GLY A 257 -14.12 28.17 21.47
N VAL A 258 -15.20 27.95 22.23
CA VAL A 258 -15.56 28.75 23.43
C VAL A 258 -14.46 28.73 24.51
N ASN A 259 -13.51 27.77 24.42
CA ASN A 259 -12.37 27.65 25.33
C ASN A 259 -11.05 27.94 24.60
N ASN A 260 -10.29 28.95 25.05
CA ASN A 260 -8.97 29.35 24.55
C ASN A 260 -7.83 28.31 24.81
N LYS A 261 -8.15 27.02 24.91
CA LYS A 261 -7.14 25.99 25.13
C LYS A 261 -6.38 25.75 23.82
N LYS A 262 -5.06 25.84 23.88
CA LYS A 262 -4.17 25.46 22.78
C LYS A 262 -3.73 24.02 22.99
N LYS A 263 -3.83 23.19 21.95
CA LYS A 263 -3.27 21.83 21.97
C LYS A 263 -1.97 21.85 21.18
N SER A 264 -0.92 21.22 21.74
CA SER A 264 0.30 20.97 20.97
C SER A 264 0.02 19.89 19.93
N CYS A 265 0.23 20.23 18.68
CA CYS A 265 0.02 19.34 17.54
C CYS A 265 1.11 19.57 16.49
N LYS A 266 1.01 18.83 15.38
CA LYS A 266 1.82 19.06 14.19
C LYS A 266 1.15 20.10 13.31
N LYS A 267 1.93 20.79 12.48
CA LYS A 267 1.36 21.55 11.38
C LYS A 267 0.58 20.61 10.47
N MET A 268 -0.63 21.00 10.15
CA MET A 268 -1.44 20.36 9.13
C MET A 268 -1.22 21.06 7.80
N THR A 269 -1.63 20.40 6.74
CA THR A 269 -1.57 20.91 5.38
C THR A 269 -2.16 22.33 5.22
N SER A 270 -3.28 22.65 5.87
CA SER A 270 -3.86 24.01 5.85
C SER A 270 -3.01 25.08 6.55
N ASP A 271 -2.16 24.70 7.51
CA ASP A 271 -1.25 25.64 8.17
C ASP A 271 -0.15 26.09 7.20
N PHE A 272 0.10 25.33 6.14
CA PHE A 272 1.02 25.71 5.08
C PHE A 272 0.38 26.63 4.04
N ASP A 273 -0.95 26.68 3.88
CA ASP A 273 -1.63 27.42 2.79
C ASP A 273 -1.22 28.90 2.69
N LYS A 274 -0.84 29.53 3.82
CA LYS A 274 -0.90 30.98 3.96
C LYS A 274 0.28 31.79 3.44
N ASN A 275 1.49 31.24 3.14
CA ASN A 275 2.57 32.08 2.54
C ASN A 275 3.89 31.40 2.12
N THR A 276 4.03 30.08 2.07
CA THR A 276 5.26 29.44 1.57
C THR A 276 4.98 28.38 0.52
N ASP A 277 5.64 28.46 -0.64
CA ASP A 277 5.57 27.41 -1.67
C ASP A 277 6.40 26.17 -1.27
N ILE A 278 7.20 26.29 -0.22
CA ILE A 278 8.09 25.26 0.30
C ILE A 278 7.55 24.77 1.64
N ILE A 279 7.56 23.44 1.83
CA ILE A 279 7.21 22.75 3.06
C ILE A 279 8.40 21.85 3.44
N TYR A 280 9.16 22.22 4.48
CA TYR A 280 10.31 21.43 4.91
C TYR A 280 9.92 20.19 5.72
N ASP A 281 10.73 19.13 5.65
CA ASP A 281 10.53 17.90 6.42
C ASP A 281 10.49 18.16 7.93
N SER A 282 11.32 19.09 8.40
CA SER A 282 11.33 19.53 9.79
C SER A 282 9.98 20.10 10.24
N GLU A 283 9.27 20.82 9.37
CA GLU A 283 7.97 21.41 9.68
C GLU A 283 6.84 20.37 9.73
N ILE A 284 6.97 19.29 8.95
CA ILE A 284 6.02 18.17 8.93
C ILE A 284 6.16 17.31 10.20
N LEU A 285 7.39 17.16 10.68
CA LEU A 285 7.72 16.23 11.77
C LEU A 285 7.59 16.83 13.17
N TYR A 286 7.80 18.13 13.35
CA TYR A 286 7.87 18.76 14.67
C TYR A 286 6.48 18.94 15.33
N ARG A 287 6.31 18.42 16.56
CA ARG A 287 5.05 18.46 17.33
C ARG A 287 5.06 19.56 18.41
N ASN A 288 5.36 20.80 18.02
CA ASN A 288 5.33 21.97 18.92
C ASN A 288 4.43 23.10 18.40
N TYR A 289 3.54 22.80 17.44
CA TYR A 289 2.63 23.78 16.90
C TYR A 289 1.41 23.92 17.82
N ALA A 290 1.29 25.08 18.46
CA ALA A 290 0.19 25.39 19.37
C ALA A 290 -1.02 25.89 18.57
N ARG A 291 -1.92 24.97 18.21
CA ARG A 291 -3.15 25.29 17.48
C ARG A 291 -4.29 25.58 18.48
N PRO A 292 -5.06 26.67 18.29
CA PRO A 292 -6.27 26.87 19.08
C PRO A 292 -7.26 25.74 18.82
N GLU A 293 -8.03 25.37 19.84
CA GLU A 293 -9.15 24.44 19.69
C GLU A 293 -10.25 25.13 18.88
N LEU A 294 -10.44 24.70 17.64
CA LEU A 294 -11.34 25.30 16.67
C LEU A 294 -12.45 24.31 16.35
N ILE A 295 -13.67 24.83 16.17
CA ILE A 295 -14.79 24.05 15.64
C ILE A 295 -14.68 24.12 14.11
N PRO A 296 -14.39 23.00 13.42
CA PRO A 296 -14.37 22.97 11.97
C PRO A 296 -15.80 23.07 11.45
N VAL A 297 -16.10 24.07 10.63
CA VAL A 297 -17.38 24.19 9.93
C VAL A 297 -17.13 23.92 8.45
N PRO A 298 -17.80 22.92 7.84
CA PRO A 298 -17.64 22.59 6.43
C PRO A 298 -17.85 23.83 5.55
N ASP A 299 -16.96 24.01 4.59
CA ASP A 299 -16.92 25.18 3.74
C ASP A 299 -16.33 24.77 2.39
N GLY A 300 -16.84 23.71 1.75
CA GLY A 300 -16.37 23.27 0.42
C GLY A 300 -15.21 22.26 0.42
N TRP A 301 -14.51 22.18 -0.71
CA TRP A 301 -13.39 21.27 -0.90
C TRP A 301 -12.31 21.90 -1.78
N LYS A 302 -11.07 21.43 -1.61
CA LYS A 302 -9.92 21.82 -2.43
C LYS A 302 -9.09 20.62 -2.82
N ILE A 303 -8.51 20.67 -4.00
CA ILE A 303 -7.49 19.73 -4.47
C ILE A 303 -6.16 20.46 -4.46
N ARG A 304 -5.15 19.85 -3.85
CA ARG A 304 -3.78 20.34 -3.87
C ARG A 304 -2.86 19.30 -4.47
N THR A 305 -1.79 19.79 -5.06
CA THR A 305 -0.67 18.98 -5.49
C THR A 305 0.60 19.47 -4.82
N CYS A 306 1.48 18.54 -4.48
CA CYS A 306 2.84 18.83 -4.04
C CYS A 306 3.79 17.92 -4.80
N TYR A 307 5.01 18.36 -5.04
CA TYR A 307 6.02 17.53 -5.66
C TYR A 307 7.38 17.70 -4.98
N ARG A 308 8.21 16.68 -5.10
CA ARG A 308 9.52 16.61 -4.46
C ARG A 308 10.46 15.74 -5.26
N HIS A 309 11.73 16.13 -5.29
CA HIS A 309 12.80 15.22 -5.65
C HIS A 309 13.27 14.42 -4.44
N LYS A 310 13.59 13.13 -4.60
CA LYS A 310 13.97 12.25 -3.47
C LYS A 310 15.21 12.71 -2.66
N TYR A 311 16.05 13.55 -3.25
CA TYR A 311 17.25 14.12 -2.61
C TYR A 311 17.01 15.45 -1.88
N TRP A 312 15.81 16.02 -1.99
CA TRP A 312 15.46 17.23 -1.24
C TRP A 312 15.01 16.86 0.16
N ASP A 313 14.98 17.83 1.06
CA ASP A 313 14.43 17.78 2.41
C ASP A 313 13.14 18.63 2.53
N TYR A 314 12.50 18.93 1.40
CA TYR A 314 11.28 19.71 1.31
C TYR A 314 10.37 19.26 0.17
N TRP A 315 9.10 19.64 0.28
CA TRP A 315 8.11 19.57 -0.77
C TRP A 315 7.87 20.97 -1.36
N LEU A 316 7.68 21.03 -2.68
CA LEU A 316 7.17 22.21 -3.36
C LEU A 316 5.66 22.04 -3.57
N LYS A 317 4.91 23.11 -3.33
CA LYS A 317 3.50 23.18 -3.69
C LYS A 317 3.39 23.30 -5.21
N GLY A 318 2.47 22.51 -5.76
CA GLY A 318 2.03 22.64 -7.13
C GLY A 318 0.74 23.46 -7.20
N HIS A 319 -0.17 23.02 -8.07
CA HIS A 319 -1.46 23.65 -8.28
C HIS A 319 -2.44 23.36 -7.15
N VAL A 320 -3.27 24.36 -6.85
CA VAL A 320 -4.41 24.27 -5.95
C VAL A 320 -5.67 24.64 -6.73
N VAL A 321 -6.69 23.79 -6.67
CA VAL A 321 -8.03 24.04 -7.19
C VAL A 321 -8.97 24.10 -6.00
N ASP A 322 -9.61 25.25 -5.78
CA ASP A 322 -10.60 25.45 -4.71
C ASP A 322 -12.00 25.49 -5.33
N VAL A 323 -12.95 24.82 -4.70
CA VAL A 323 -14.35 24.83 -5.11
C VAL A 323 -15.21 25.20 -3.91
N ASP A 324 -15.89 26.34 -4.05
CA ASP A 324 -16.93 26.78 -3.14
C ASP A 324 -18.19 25.91 -3.33
N GLY A 325 -18.71 25.37 -2.22
CA GLY A 325 -19.99 24.65 -2.22
C GLY A 325 -20.13 23.67 -1.07
N SER A 326 -21.07 23.93 -0.16
CA SER A 326 -21.50 22.96 0.85
C SER A 326 -22.45 21.95 0.21
N PHE A 327 -22.08 20.68 0.12
CA PHE A 327 -23.00 19.58 -0.22
C PHE A 327 -23.70 19.00 1.02
N ASP A 328 -23.85 19.80 2.07
CA ASP A 328 -24.61 19.38 3.25
C ASP A 328 -26.09 19.66 3.02
N TYR A 329 -26.82 18.61 2.63
CA TYR A 329 -28.25 18.54 2.86
C TYR A 329 -28.47 18.62 4.37
N VAL A 330 -28.84 19.80 4.88
CA VAL A 330 -29.37 19.94 6.24
C VAL A 330 -30.73 19.24 6.20
N PRO A 331 -30.95 18.11 6.91
CA PRO A 331 -32.30 17.62 7.07
C PRO A 331 -33.04 18.73 7.80
N GLU A 332 -34.07 19.30 7.16
CA GLU A 332 -35.00 20.21 7.82
C GLU A 332 -35.41 19.53 9.12
N LEU A 333 -35.06 20.15 10.25
CA LEU A 333 -35.70 19.86 11.52
C LEU A 333 -37.18 20.11 11.25
N LEU A 334 -37.93 19.01 11.13
CA LEU A 334 -39.37 19.05 11.12
C LEU A 334 -39.78 19.83 12.37
N ASP A 335 -40.34 21.02 12.13
CA ASP A 335 -41.16 21.73 13.09
C ASP A 335 -42.26 20.75 13.52
N GLY A 336 -42.02 20.08 14.65
CA GLY A 336 -43.00 19.32 15.39
C GLY A 336 -43.95 20.28 16.07
N GLY A 337 -44.80 20.94 15.27
CA GLY A 337 -46.03 21.53 15.77
C GLY A 337 -47.02 20.44 16.19
N ALA A 338 -47.75 20.76 17.26
CA ALA A 338 -48.93 20.10 17.84
C ALA A 338 -48.68 19.01 18.90
N GLY A 339 -48.98 19.40 20.14
CA GLY A 339 -49.11 18.60 21.35
C GLY A 339 -49.38 19.50 22.54
#